data_AF-A0A8J7TYT7-F1
#
_entry.id   AF-A0A8J7TYT7-F1
#
_cell.length_a   1.000
_cell.length_b   1.000
_cell.length_c   1.000
_cell.angle_alpha   90.00
_cell.angle_beta   90.00
_cell.angle_gamma   90.00
#
_symmetry.space_group_name_H-M   'P 1'
#
loop_
_entity.id
_entity.type
_entity.pdbx_description
1 polymer ?
#
loop_
_entity_poly.entity_id
_entity_poly.type
_entity_poly.pdbx_seq_one_letter_code
_entity_poly.pdbx_strand_id
1 'polypeptide(L)'
;MSQDRPNPDELLARVQADEARAGRGKLRVFFGYAAGVGKTYAMLEAARREQAEGVEVVVGYVEPHGRPETEALLQGLEVLPTRTVPYQGVTLREFDLDAALARKPRLLLVDELAHTNAEGSRHAKRWQDVEELLAVGIDVWTTLNVQHLESLNDVIAQVTGVIVRETLPDAVIERADEIELIDITPDELVERLLAGKVYLPVQAERAVQNFFQKSNLVALRELSLREAADRLQKDVDAARRGRAAPGPWATHDRLLV
;
A
#
# COMPACT_ATOMS: atom_id res chain seq x y z
N MET A 1 36.35 -34.58 5.37
CA MET A 1 35.64 -33.31 5.08
C MET A 1 34.21 -33.67 4.72
N SER A 2 33.33 -33.75 5.73
CA SER A 2 31.91 -33.97 5.53
C SER A 2 31.33 -32.72 4.88
N GLN A 3 30.94 -32.84 3.61
CA GLN A 3 30.11 -31.84 2.95
C GLN A 3 28.83 -31.69 3.76
N ASP A 4 28.60 -30.45 4.23
CA ASP A 4 27.42 -30.04 4.95
C ASP A 4 26.21 -30.24 4.02
N ARG A 5 25.55 -31.39 4.13
CA ARG A 5 24.39 -31.73 3.30
C ARG A 5 23.23 -30.87 3.78
N PRO A 6 22.64 -30.02 2.93
CA PRO A 6 21.48 -29.23 3.32
C PRO A 6 20.34 -30.14 3.80
N ASN A 7 19.69 -29.74 4.90
CA ASN A 7 18.62 -30.50 5.53
C ASN A 7 17.47 -30.74 4.52
N PRO A 8 17.11 -32.01 4.21
CA PRO A 8 16.02 -32.32 3.29
C PRO A 8 14.68 -31.66 3.66
N ASP A 9 14.40 -31.50 4.95
CA ASP A 9 13.17 -30.86 5.41
C ASP A 9 13.18 -29.35 5.10
N GLU A 10 14.34 -28.69 5.20
CA GLU A 10 14.50 -27.29 4.81
C GLU A 10 14.39 -27.11 3.30
N LEU A 11 14.89 -28.05 2.51
CA LEU A 11 14.75 -28.02 1.05
C LEU A 11 13.29 -28.25 0.63
N LEU A 12 12.59 -29.20 1.25
CA LEU A 12 11.18 -29.46 0.98
C LEU A 12 10.31 -28.25 1.37
N ALA A 13 10.56 -27.65 2.55
CA ALA A 13 9.86 -26.45 2.99
C ALA A 13 10.08 -25.26 2.04
N ARG A 14 11.29 -25.11 1.48
CA ARG A 14 11.59 -24.09 0.47
C ARG A 14 10.83 -24.34 -0.83
N VAL A 15 10.84 -25.57 -1.35
CA VAL A 15 10.10 -25.91 -2.58
C VAL A 15 8.60 -25.67 -2.40
N GLN A 16 8.03 -26.09 -1.27
CA GLN A 16 6.62 -25.85 -0.96
C GLN A 16 6.29 -24.36 -0.83
N ALA A 17 7.19 -23.57 -0.23
CA ALA A 17 7.03 -22.12 -0.13
C ALA A 17 7.12 -21.44 -1.51
N ASP A 18 8.04 -21.89 -2.36
CA ASP A 18 8.23 -21.38 -3.72
C ASP A 18 7.02 -21.74 -4.62
N GLU A 19 6.49 -22.96 -4.53
CA GLU A 19 5.28 -23.39 -5.22
C GLU A 19 4.04 -22.62 -4.74
N ALA A 20 3.88 -22.45 -3.43
CA ALA A 20 2.81 -21.64 -2.86
C ALA A 20 2.89 -20.17 -3.29
N ARG A 21 4.11 -19.64 -3.47
CA ARG A 21 4.34 -18.29 -3.98
C ARG A 21 4.11 -18.18 -5.49
N ALA A 22 4.36 -19.24 -6.26
CA ALA A 22 4.17 -19.24 -7.71
C ALA A 22 2.68 -19.18 -8.14
N GLY A 23 1.77 -19.74 -7.34
CA GLY A 23 0.33 -19.68 -7.58
C GLY A 23 -0.39 -18.47 -6.98
N ARG A 24 0.31 -17.69 -6.14
CA ARG A 24 -0.24 -16.53 -5.45
C ARG A 24 -0.08 -15.27 -6.30
N GLY A 25 -1.10 -14.42 -6.28
CA GLY A 25 -1.05 -13.10 -6.88
C GLY A 25 -0.01 -12.20 -6.19
N LYS A 26 0.46 -11.19 -6.91
CA LYS A 26 1.46 -10.24 -6.44
C LYS A 26 0.84 -8.99 -5.85
N LEU A 27 1.40 -8.52 -4.74
CA LEU A 27 0.98 -7.27 -4.10
C LEU A 27 1.98 -6.14 -4.39
N ARG A 28 1.49 -5.06 -5.01
CA ARG A 28 2.22 -3.79 -5.13
C ARG A 28 1.58 -2.72 -4.28
N VAL A 29 2.38 -2.05 -3.45
CA VAL A 29 1.91 -0.99 -2.56
C VAL A 29 2.48 0.36 -2.99
N PHE A 30 1.61 1.29 -3.36
CA PHE A 30 1.93 2.70 -3.54
C PHE A 30 1.93 3.37 -2.17
N PHE A 31 3.11 3.55 -1.60
CA PHE A 31 3.33 3.98 -0.23
C PHE A 31 3.65 5.47 -0.16
N GLY A 32 3.15 6.18 0.85
CA GLY A 32 3.47 7.59 1.03
C GLY A 32 3.25 8.06 2.44
N TYR A 33 3.70 9.28 2.75
CA TYR A 33 3.65 9.76 4.13
C TYR A 33 2.30 10.37 4.54
N ALA A 34 1.47 10.79 3.57
CA ALA A 34 0.21 11.47 3.85
C ALA A 34 -0.81 11.34 2.69
N ALA A 35 -2.06 11.66 2.99
CA ALA A 35 -3.06 11.91 1.96
C ALA A 35 -2.66 13.15 1.13
N GLY A 36 -2.86 13.10 -0.18
CA GLY A 36 -2.56 14.22 -1.08
C GLY A 36 -1.21 14.17 -1.79
N VAL A 37 -0.29 13.28 -1.39
CA VAL A 37 1.03 13.09 -2.04
C VAL A 37 0.97 12.49 -3.44
N GLY A 38 -0.17 11.91 -3.83
CA GLY A 38 -0.41 11.42 -5.20
C GLY A 38 -0.49 9.89 -5.37
N LYS A 39 -0.50 9.09 -4.30
CA LYS A 39 -0.52 7.62 -4.37
C LYS A 39 -1.56 7.04 -5.34
N THR A 40 -2.83 7.42 -5.21
CA THR A 40 -3.91 6.96 -6.09
C THR A 40 -3.70 7.38 -7.54
N TYR A 41 -3.18 8.60 -7.77
CA TYR A 41 -2.87 9.08 -9.11
C TYR A 41 -1.75 8.24 -9.73
N ALA A 42 -0.65 8.00 -9.00
CA ALA A 42 0.47 7.19 -9.45
C ALA A 42 0.03 5.75 -9.76
N MET A 43 -0.78 5.15 -8.88
CA MET A 43 -1.37 3.81 -9.09
C MET A 43 -2.19 3.75 -10.37
N LEU A 44 -3.08 4.71 -10.60
CA LEU A 44 -3.91 4.75 -11.81
C LEU A 44 -3.10 5.02 -13.07
N GLU A 45 -2.12 5.92 -13.00
CA GLU A 45 -1.25 6.23 -14.14
C GLU A 45 -0.42 5.00 -14.54
N ALA A 46 0.16 4.29 -13.57
CA ALA A 46 0.83 3.02 -13.79
C ALA A 46 -0.13 1.97 -14.38
N ALA A 47 -1.36 1.90 -13.88
CA ALA A 47 -2.33 0.90 -14.32
C ALA A 47 -2.77 1.13 -15.77
N ARG A 48 -2.84 2.40 -16.21
CA ARG A 48 -3.08 2.73 -17.62
C ARG A 48 -1.93 2.30 -18.53
N ARG A 49 -0.67 2.36 -18.05
CA ARG A 49 0.48 1.85 -18.81
C ARG A 49 0.37 0.35 -19.01
N GLU A 50 0.09 -0.40 -17.95
CA GLU A 50 -0.15 -1.86 -18.02
C GLU A 50 -1.32 -2.20 -18.96
N GLN A 51 -2.43 -1.46 -18.87
CA GLN A 51 -3.56 -1.65 -19.76
C GLN A 51 -3.20 -1.40 -21.24
N ALA A 52 -2.40 -0.37 -21.52
CA ALA A 52 -1.90 -0.08 -22.87
C ALA A 52 -0.96 -1.18 -23.41
N GLU A 53 -0.28 -1.89 -22.53
CA GLU A 53 0.54 -3.06 -22.84
C GLU A 53 -0.28 -4.37 -22.95
N GLY A 54 -1.61 -4.29 -22.75
CA GLY A 54 -2.54 -5.39 -22.93
C GLY A 54 -2.83 -6.20 -21.66
N VAL A 55 -2.38 -5.74 -20.49
CA VAL A 55 -2.77 -6.34 -19.21
C VAL A 55 -4.23 -6.05 -18.93
N GLU A 56 -4.96 -7.06 -18.48
CA GLU A 56 -6.34 -6.90 -18.02
C GLU A 56 -6.37 -6.23 -16.65
N VAL A 57 -6.70 -4.94 -16.64
CA VAL A 57 -6.77 -4.11 -15.44
C VAL A 57 -8.22 -3.79 -15.10
N VAL A 58 -8.60 -4.04 -13.86
CA VAL A 58 -9.94 -3.71 -13.32
C VAL A 58 -9.78 -2.88 -12.03
N VAL A 59 -10.61 -1.85 -11.89
CA VAL A 59 -10.70 -1.05 -10.68
C VAL A 59 -11.73 -1.67 -9.75
N GLY A 60 -11.29 -2.21 -8.62
CA GLY A 60 -12.16 -2.74 -7.58
C GLY A 60 -12.69 -1.62 -6.67
N TYR A 61 -11.78 -0.81 -6.15
CA TYR A 61 -12.14 0.34 -5.32
C TYR A 61 -11.12 1.46 -5.50
N VAL A 62 -11.60 2.68 -5.74
CA VAL A 62 -10.83 3.92 -5.67
C VAL A 62 -11.70 4.94 -4.96
N GLU A 63 -11.16 5.57 -3.91
CA GLU A 63 -11.88 6.57 -3.14
C GLU A 63 -12.12 7.83 -4.00
N PRO A 64 -13.38 8.23 -4.24
CA PRO A 64 -13.70 9.43 -5.00
C PRO A 64 -13.41 10.69 -4.17
N HIS A 65 -12.17 11.17 -4.19
CA HIS A 65 -11.77 12.41 -3.51
C HIS A 65 -12.18 13.70 -4.23
N GLY A 66 -13.10 13.65 -5.21
CA GLY A 66 -13.56 14.80 -5.98
C GLY A 66 -12.44 15.50 -6.77
N ARG A 67 -11.50 14.72 -7.30
CA ARG A 67 -10.33 15.22 -8.04
C ARG A 67 -10.50 14.95 -9.54
N PRO A 68 -10.81 15.97 -10.37
CA PRO A 68 -11.05 15.77 -11.79
C PRO A 68 -9.90 15.07 -12.52
N GLU A 69 -8.65 15.35 -12.13
CA GLU A 69 -7.45 14.71 -12.70
C GLU A 69 -7.42 13.20 -12.43
N THR A 70 -7.81 12.77 -11.22
CA THR A 70 -7.89 11.35 -10.85
C THR A 70 -9.08 10.67 -11.52
N GLU A 71 -10.22 11.35 -11.61
CA GLU A 71 -11.41 10.86 -12.31
C GLU A 71 -11.16 10.68 -13.82
N ALA A 72 -10.37 11.56 -14.44
CA ALA A 72 -9.96 11.41 -15.83
C ALA A 72 -9.13 10.13 -16.06
N LEU A 73 -8.27 9.75 -15.10
CA LEU A 73 -7.49 8.51 -15.21
C LEU A 73 -8.36 7.25 -15.11
N LEU A 74 -9.51 7.31 -14.41
CA LEU A 74 -10.48 6.22 -14.36
C LEU A 74 -11.22 6.02 -15.69
N GLN A 75 -11.29 7.04 -16.56
CA GLN A 75 -12.00 6.92 -17.83
C GLN A 75 -11.34 5.89 -18.74
N GLY A 76 -12.11 4.88 -19.14
CA GLY A 76 -11.63 3.78 -20.00
C GLY A 76 -11.05 2.59 -19.24
N LEU A 77 -10.96 2.65 -17.91
CA LEU A 77 -10.76 1.46 -17.08
C LEU A 77 -12.12 0.81 -16.78
N GLU A 78 -12.14 -0.53 -16.70
CA GLU A 78 -13.29 -1.24 -16.16
C GLU A 78 -13.35 -0.99 -14.65
N VAL A 79 -14.53 -0.59 -14.14
CA VAL A 79 -14.74 -0.29 -12.71
C VAL A 79 -15.85 -1.18 -12.18
N LEU A 80 -15.55 -1.94 -11.13
CA LEU A 80 -16.55 -2.75 -10.45
C LEU A 80 -17.53 -1.86 -9.66
N PRO A 81 -18.82 -2.20 -9.64
CA PRO A 81 -19.78 -1.53 -8.77
C PRO A 81 -19.38 -1.67 -7.29
N THR A 82 -19.50 -0.59 -6.53
CA THR A 82 -19.30 -0.61 -5.07
C THR A 82 -20.55 -1.12 -4.36
N ARG A 83 -20.39 -1.88 -3.28
CA ARG A 83 -21.48 -2.19 -2.36
C ARG A 83 -21.90 -0.92 -1.62
N THR A 84 -23.20 -0.80 -1.37
CA THR A 84 -23.79 0.37 -0.72
C THR A 84 -24.28 -0.04 0.66
N VAL A 85 -23.66 0.47 1.72
CA VAL A 85 -23.93 0.05 3.10
C VAL A 85 -24.43 1.24 3.92
N PRO A 86 -25.66 1.18 4.50
CA PRO A 86 -26.14 2.22 5.39
C PRO A 86 -25.40 2.14 6.73
N TYR A 87 -24.81 3.25 7.17
CA TYR A 87 -24.07 3.34 8.43
C TYR A 87 -24.32 4.69 9.10
N GLN A 88 -24.84 4.69 10.33
CA GLN A 88 -25.07 5.91 11.14
C GLN A 88 -25.75 7.07 10.39
N GLY A 89 -26.71 6.77 9.50
CA GLY A 89 -27.45 7.78 8.72
C GLY A 89 -26.73 8.28 7.46
N VAL A 90 -25.53 7.78 7.16
CA VAL A 90 -24.85 7.98 5.87
C VAL A 90 -24.83 6.68 5.07
N THR A 91 -24.61 6.81 3.76
CA THR A 91 -24.44 5.68 2.86
C THR A 91 -22.96 5.53 2.52
N LEU A 92 -22.35 4.45 2.98
CA LEU A 92 -20.95 4.12 2.68
C LEU A 92 -20.87 3.35 1.36
N ARG A 93 -19.83 3.64 0.59
CA ARG A 93 -19.46 2.85 -0.58
C ARG A 93 -18.35 1.91 -0.14
N GLU A 94 -18.56 0.62 -0.33
CA GLU A 94 -17.59 -0.41 0.03
C GLU A 94 -17.13 -1.21 -1.18
N PHE A 95 -15.92 -1.74 -1.06
CA PHE A 95 -15.36 -2.66 -2.03
C PHE A 95 -16.21 -3.95 -2.10
N ASP A 96 -16.54 -4.40 -3.31
CA ASP A 96 -17.25 -5.67 -3.53
C ASP A 96 -16.25 -6.81 -3.79
N LEU A 97 -15.79 -7.44 -2.70
CA LEU A 97 -14.86 -8.56 -2.77
C LEU A 97 -15.45 -9.73 -3.57
N ASP A 98 -16.72 -10.06 -3.39
CA ASP A 98 -17.33 -11.21 -4.05
C ASP A 98 -17.47 -10.98 -5.56
N ALA A 99 -17.81 -9.74 -5.97
CA ALA A 99 -17.79 -9.36 -7.38
C ALA A 99 -16.38 -9.44 -7.98
N ALA A 100 -15.36 -9.00 -7.25
CA ALA A 100 -13.97 -9.09 -7.70
C ALA A 100 -13.49 -10.55 -7.85
N LEU A 101 -13.82 -11.41 -6.88
CA LEU A 101 -13.51 -12.84 -6.91
C LEU A 101 -14.27 -13.59 -8.01
N ALA A 102 -15.47 -13.15 -8.37
CA ALA A 102 -16.21 -13.70 -9.51
C ALA A 102 -15.61 -13.24 -10.85
N ARG A 103 -15.17 -11.97 -10.92
CA ARG A 103 -14.61 -11.35 -12.14
C ARG A 103 -13.21 -11.87 -12.48
N LYS A 104 -12.39 -12.20 -11.46
CA LYS A 104 -11.02 -12.73 -11.57
C LYS A 104 -10.14 -12.03 -12.61
N PRO A 105 -9.95 -10.70 -12.52
CA PRO A 105 -9.07 -10.00 -13.43
C PRO A 105 -7.61 -10.40 -13.21
N ARG A 106 -6.75 -10.18 -14.22
CA ARG A 106 -5.30 -10.32 -14.05
C ARG A 106 -4.74 -9.38 -12.99
N LEU A 107 -5.16 -8.10 -13.02
CA LEU A 107 -4.77 -7.06 -12.08
C LEU A 107 -6.00 -6.31 -11.55
N LEU A 108 -6.11 -6.20 -10.22
CA LEU A 108 -7.14 -5.43 -9.53
C LEU A 108 -6.54 -4.24 -8.77
N LEU A 109 -7.15 -3.05 -8.92
CA LEU A 109 -6.79 -1.87 -8.14
C LEU A 109 -7.74 -1.71 -6.94
N VAL A 110 -7.18 -1.63 -5.73
CA VAL A 110 -7.94 -1.52 -4.48
C VAL A 110 -7.28 -0.48 -3.59
N ASP A 111 -7.87 0.71 -3.49
CA ASP A 111 -7.30 1.81 -2.69
C ASP A 111 -7.50 1.61 -1.16
N GLU A 112 -6.69 2.31 -0.37
CA GLU A 112 -6.75 2.37 1.10
C GLU A 112 -6.58 1.01 1.82
N LEU A 113 -5.39 0.41 1.74
CA LEU A 113 -5.12 -0.93 2.31
C LEU A 113 -5.47 -1.06 3.80
N ALA A 114 -5.30 0.02 4.57
CA ALA A 114 -5.54 0.05 6.01
C ALA A 114 -7.02 0.24 6.40
N HIS A 115 -7.92 0.39 5.42
CA HIS A 115 -9.34 0.65 5.65
C HIS A 115 -10.01 -0.41 6.54
N THR A 116 -10.93 0.05 7.38
CA THR A 116 -11.81 -0.81 8.19
C THR A 116 -13.12 -1.01 7.46
N ASN A 117 -13.37 -2.24 7.05
CA ASN A 117 -14.57 -2.55 6.28
C ASN A 117 -15.83 -2.30 7.10
N ALA A 118 -16.91 -1.90 6.42
CA ALA A 118 -18.21 -1.70 7.04
C ALA A 118 -18.70 -2.95 7.81
N GLU A 119 -19.47 -2.72 8.87
CA GLU A 119 -20.06 -3.79 9.69
C GLU A 119 -20.90 -4.76 8.83
N GLY A 120 -20.76 -6.06 9.07
CA GLY A 120 -21.39 -7.11 8.26
C GLY A 120 -20.61 -7.53 7.02
N SER A 121 -19.47 -6.88 6.73
CA SER A 121 -18.53 -7.36 5.71
C SER A 121 -17.93 -8.71 6.09
N ARG A 122 -17.54 -9.49 5.07
CA ARG A 122 -16.91 -10.81 5.25
C ARG A 122 -15.64 -10.74 6.10
N HIS A 123 -14.82 -9.71 5.86
CA HIS A 123 -13.60 -9.43 6.61
C HIS A 123 -13.69 -8.06 7.27
N ALA A 124 -13.03 -7.90 8.41
CA ALA A 124 -13.04 -6.66 9.17
C ALA A 124 -12.13 -5.58 8.56
N LYS A 125 -11.09 -5.98 7.82
CA LYS A 125 -10.07 -5.08 7.27
C LYS A 125 -9.87 -5.33 5.79
N ARG A 126 -9.67 -4.26 5.01
CA ARG A 126 -9.46 -4.35 3.56
C ARG A 126 -8.22 -5.16 3.17
N TRP A 127 -7.17 -5.13 3.98
CA TRP A 127 -5.99 -5.98 3.74
C TRP A 127 -6.32 -7.48 3.77
N GLN A 128 -7.36 -7.90 4.50
CA GLN A 128 -7.81 -9.31 4.49
C GLN A 128 -8.54 -9.65 3.19
N ASP A 129 -9.32 -8.72 2.64
CA ASP A 129 -9.90 -8.85 1.30
C ASP A 129 -8.78 -9.02 0.25
N VAL A 130 -7.75 -8.16 0.34
CA VAL A 130 -6.57 -8.22 -0.54
C VAL A 130 -5.83 -9.55 -0.39
N GLU A 131 -5.64 -10.05 0.82
CA GLU A 131 -5.03 -11.37 1.07
C GLU A 131 -5.82 -12.51 0.42
N GLU A 132 -7.15 -12.47 0.44
CA GLU A 132 -8.01 -13.45 -0.24
C GLU A 132 -7.88 -13.38 -1.77
N LEU A 133 -7.83 -12.17 -2.34
CA LEU A 133 -7.61 -11.97 -3.78
C LEU A 133 -6.26 -12.53 -4.23
N LEU A 134 -5.19 -12.23 -3.48
CA LEU A 134 -3.85 -12.74 -3.75
C LEU A 134 -3.82 -14.26 -3.64
N ALA A 135 -4.52 -14.86 -2.67
CA ALA A 135 -4.57 -16.30 -2.48
C ALA A 135 -5.20 -17.06 -3.65
N VAL A 136 -6.08 -16.41 -4.44
CA VAL A 136 -6.68 -17.00 -5.65
C VAL A 136 -5.95 -16.62 -6.95
N GLY A 137 -4.78 -15.98 -6.85
CA GLY A 137 -3.92 -15.66 -7.99
C GLY A 137 -4.19 -14.32 -8.68
N ILE A 138 -4.97 -13.43 -8.07
CA ILE A 138 -5.23 -12.07 -8.61
C ILE A 138 -4.12 -11.14 -8.13
N ASP A 139 -3.44 -10.45 -9.05
CA ASP A 139 -2.48 -9.40 -8.67
C ASP A 139 -3.25 -8.18 -8.15
N VAL A 140 -2.77 -7.57 -7.06
CA VAL A 140 -3.43 -6.43 -6.44
C VAL A 140 -2.47 -5.25 -6.30
N TRP A 141 -2.92 -4.09 -6.76
CA TRP A 141 -2.26 -2.81 -6.49
C TRP A 141 -3.10 -2.00 -5.53
N THR A 142 -2.44 -1.41 -4.53
CA THR A 142 -3.11 -0.69 -3.44
C THR A 142 -2.32 0.55 -3.02
N THR A 143 -2.95 1.44 -2.26
CA THR A 143 -2.23 2.54 -1.60
C THR A 143 -2.21 2.40 -0.09
N LEU A 144 -1.19 2.99 0.55
CA LEU A 144 -1.03 3.01 2.00
C LEU A 144 -0.31 4.29 2.45
N ASN A 145 -0.77 4.89 3.55
CA ASN A 145 0.01 5.91 4.26
C ASN A 145 0.82 5.30 5.41
N VAL A 146 2.02 5.82 5.65
CA VAL A 146 2.91 5.41 6.76
C VAL A 146 2.23 5.43 8.12
N GLN A 147 1.29 6.36 8.33
CA GLN A 147 0.59 6.55 9.61
C GLN A 147 -0.23 5.33 10.06
N HIS A 148 -0.54 4.42 9.14
CA HIS A 148 -1.38 3.26 9.41
C HIS A 148 -0.58 2.04 9.86
N LEU A 149 0.75 2.06 9.79
CA LEU A 149 1.56 0.95 10.29
C LEU A 149 1.41 0.84 11.81
N GLU A 150 1.11 -0.36 12.30
CA GLU A 150 0.89 -0.62 13.72
C GLU A 150 2.11 -0.27 14.56
N SER A 151 3.30 -0.64 14.12
CA SER A 151 4.56 -0.33 14.80
C SER A 151 4.83 1.17 15.00
N LEU A 152 4.26 2.02 14.14
CA LEU A 152 4.49 3.46 14.15
C LEU A 152 3.40 4.25 14.89
N ASN A 153 2.32 3.61 15.33
CA ASN A 153 1.14 4.30 15.85
C ASN A 153 1.48 5.29 17.00
N ASP A 154 2.28 4.84 17.97
CA ASP A 154 2.70 5.68 19.11
C ASP A 154 3.56 6.87 18.67
N VAL A 155 4.48 6.65 17.72
CA VAL A 155 5.34 7.70 17.17
C VAL A 155 4.51 8.73 16.42
N ILE A 156 3.56 8.27 15.60
CA ILE A 156 2.64 9.12 14.85
C ILE A 156 1.78 9.96 15.80
N ALA A 157 1.27 9.35 16.88
CA ALA A 157 0.49 10.05 17.89
C ALA A 157 1.32 11.11 18.62
N GLN A 158 2.59 10.83 18.94
CA GLN A 158 3.50 11.81 19.56
C GLN A 158 3.82 12.99 18.63
N VAL A 159 4.02 12.72 17.34
CA VAL A 159 4.33 13.75 16.34
C VAL A 159 3.11 14.62 16.03
N THR A 160 1.96 13.99 15.79
CA THR A 160 0.78 14.67 15.21
C THR A 160 -0.27 15.05 16.25
N GLY A 161 -0.24 14.45 17.44
CA GLY A 161 -1.31 14.54 18.43
C GLY A 161 -2.58 13.77 18.03
N VAL A 162 -2.54 13.00 16.93
CA VAL A 162 -3.69 12.26 16.39
C VAL A 162 -3.48 10.77 16.56
N ILE A 163 -4.44 10.10 17.18
CA ILE A 163 -4.46 8.64 17.29
C ILE A 163 -5.07 8.06 16.02
N VAL A 164 -4.27 7.29 15.28
CA VAL A 164 -4.73 6.59 14.08
C VAL A 164 -5.44 5.30 14.49
N ARG A 165 -6.74 5.22 14.22
CA ARG A 165 -7.57 4.06 14.59
C ARG A 165 -7.54 2.94 13.55
N GLU A 166 -7.37 3.32 12.29
CA GLU A 166 -7.28 2.36 11.20
C GLU A 166 -5.83 1.94 11.03
N THR A 167 -5.51 0.74 11.47
CA THR A 167 -4.14 0.23 11.45
C THR A 167 -3.99 -0.96 10.50
N LEU A 168 -2.75 -1.18 10.10
CA LEU A 168 -2.28 -2.27 9.26
C LEU A 168 -1.12 -2.97 9.99
N PRO A 169 -1.20 -4.30 10.21
CA PRO A 169 -0.07 -5.06 10.72
C PRO A 169 1.13 -4.97 9.77
N ASP A 170 2.30 -4.67 10.31
CA ASP A 170 3.55 -4.53 9.55
C ASP A 170 3.85 -5.77 8.68
N ALA A 171 3.49 -6.95 9.16
CA ALA A 171 3.68 -8.20 8.41
C ALA A 171 2.99 -8.20 7.02
N VAL A 172 1.92 -7.41 6.84
CA VAL A 172 1.25 -7.28 5.53
C VAL A 172 2.14 -6.54 4.53
N ILE A 173 2.75 -5.43 4.94
CA ILE A 173 3.67 -4.67 4.07
C ILE A 173 4.98 -5.42 3.83
N GLU A 174 5.46 -6.17 4.83
CA GLU A 174 6.65 -7.03 4.69
C GLU A 174 6.47 -8.13 3.65
N ARG A 175 5.24 -8.63 3.46
CA ARG A 175 4.91 -9.63 2.44
C ARG A 175 4.64 -9.05 1.05
N ALA A 176 4.58 -7.72 0.91
CA ALA A 176 4.38 -7.09 -0.40
C ALA A 176 5.55 -7.40 -1.34
N ASP A 177 5.22 -7.74 -2.59
CA ASP A 177 6.22 -8.06 -3.62
C ASP A 177 6.91 -6.80 -4.15
N GLU A 178 6.21 -5.66 -4.16
CA GLU A 178 6.77 -4.38 -4.56
C GLU A 178 6.21 -3.25 -3.69
N ILE A 179 7.08 -2.30 -3.33
CA ILE A 179 6.69 -1.04 -2.69
C ILE A 179 7.24 0.10 -3.52
N GLU A 180 6.35 1.00 -3.94
CA GLU A 180 6.70 2.22 -4.65
C GLU A 180 6.45 3.42 -3.74
N LEU A 181 7.52 4.13 -3.38
CA LEU A 181 7.42 5.33 -2.56
C LEU A 181 6.97 6.52 -3.43
N ILE A 182 5.83 7.10 -3.07
CA ILE A 182 5.27 8.29 -3.69
C ILE A 182 5.50 9.47 -2.75
N ASP A 183 6.34 10.40 -3.20
CA ASP A 183 6.86 11.49 -2.39
C ASP A 183 6.70 12.84 -3.10
N ILE A 184 6.37 13.86 -2.30
CA ILE A 184 6.41 15.28 -2.66
C ILE A 184 6.92 16.05 -1.44
N THR A 185 7.43 17.26 -1.65
CA THR A 185 7.89 18.06 -0.51
C THR A 185 6.72 18.45 0.40
N PRO A 186 6.96 18.62 1.72
CA PRO A 186 5.93 19.12 2.63
C PRO A 186 5.35 20.47 2.21
N ASP A 187 6.16 21.34 1.60
CA ASP A 187 5.70 22.63 1.07
C ASP A 187 4.71 22.45 -0.08
N GLU A 188 5.01 21.59 -1.05
CA GLU A 188 4.07 21.27 -2.14
C GLU A 188 2.78 20.65 -1.61
N LEU A 189 2.84 19.80 -0.58
CA LEU A 189 1.64 19.21 0.01
C LEU A 189 0.77 20.27 0.70
N VAL A 190 1.38 21.23 1.40
CA VAL A 190 0.67 22.36 2.01
C VAL A 190 0.03 23.24 0.93
N GLU A 191 0.75 23.53 -0.15
CA GLU A 191 0.19 24.29 -1.28
C GLU A 191 -1.02 23.58 -1.90
N ARG A 192 -0.93 22.25 -2.09
CA ARG A 192 -2.06 21.45 -2.60
C ARG A 192 -3.25 21.49 -1.65
N LEU A 193 -3.01 21.44 -0.34
CA LEU A 193 -4.06 21.55 0.67
C LEU A 193 -4.75 22.92 0.60
N LEU A 194 -3.98 24.01 0.58
CA LEU A 194 -4.48 25.39 0.47
C LEU A 194 -5.25 25.63 -0.84
N ALA A 195 -4.86 24.95 -1.91
CA ALA A 195 -5.55 24.98 -3.21
C ALA A 195 -6.81 24.09 -3.25
N GLY A 196 -7.19 23.42 -2.16
CA GLY A 196 -8.34 22.51 -2.11
C GLY A 196 -8.16 21.20 -2.88
N LYS A 197 -6.91 20.86 -3.24
CA LYS A 197 -6.57 19.63 -3.99
C LYS A 197 -6.37 18.41 -3.09
N VAL A 198 -6.39 18.60 -1.77
CA VAL A 198 -6.33 17.53 -0.77
C VAL A 198 -7.65 17.51 -0.02
N TYR A 199 -8.35 16.37 -0.09
CA TYR A 199 -9.63 16.20 0.59
C TYR A 199 -9.38 15.91 2.08
N LEU A 200 -10.19 16.55 2.92
CA LEU A 200 -10.20 16.37 4.36
C LEU A 200 -11.62 15.98 4.79
N PRO A 201 -11.82 14.91 5.58
CA PRO A 201 -13.12 14.62 6.14
C PRO A 201 -13.58 15.80 7.02
N VAL A 202 -14.75 16.38 6.70
CA VAL A 202 -15.32 17.58 7.35
C VAL A 202 -15.43 17.45 8.88
N GLN A 203 -15.58 16.22 9.38
CA GLN A 203 -15.78 15.94 10.80
C GLN A 203 -14.51 16.11 11.66
N ALA A 204 -13.36 16.44 11.07
CA ALA A 204 -12.07 16.49 11.77
C ALA A 204 -11.22 17.75 11.48
N GLU A 205 -11.81 18.87 11.05
CA GLU A 205 -11.04 20.07 10.63
C GLU A 205 -9.88 20.47 11.55
N ARG A 206 -10.07 20.46 12.88
CA ARG A 206 -8.99 20.81 13.83
C ARG A 206 -7.90 19.75 13.94
N ALA A 207 -8.27 18.46 14.03
CA ALA A 207 -7.30 17.36 14.11
C ALA A 207 -6.50 17.26 12.81
N VAL A 208 -7.18 17.50 11.70
CA VAL A 208 -6.60 17.56 10.37
C VAL A 208 -5.67 18.77 10.20
N GLN A 209 -6.08 19.97 10.64
CA GLN A 209 -5.20 21.14 10.61
C GLN A 209 -3.91 20.92 11.41
N ASN A 210 -4.01 20.24 12.56
CA ASN A 210 -2.82 19.84 13.32
C ASN A 210 -1.97 18.81 12.58
N PHE A 211 -2.60 17.81 11.96
CA PHE A 211 -1.89 16.79 11.18
C PHE A 211 -1.08 17.40 10.02
N PHE A 212 -1.65 18.36 9.29
CA PHE A 212 -1.02 19.00 8.13
C PHE A 212 -0.08 20.18 8.46
N GLN A 213 0.33 20.33 9.72
CA GLN A 213 1.41 21.26 10.05
C GLN A 213 2.72 20.82 9.39
N LYS A 214 3.49 21.77 8.85
CA LYS A 214 4.74 21.49 8.12
C LYS A 214 5.72 20.63 8.92
N SER A 215 5.87 20.89 10.22
CA SER A 215 6.73 20.08 11.11
C SER A 215 6.31 18.61 11.15
N ASN A 216 5.00 18.36 11.20
CA ASN A 216 4.44 17.01 11.26
C ASN A 216 4.64 16.30 9.92
N LEU A 217 4.37 16.99 8.81
CA LEU A 217 4.60 16.46 7.47
C LEU A 217 6.07 16.12 7.21
N VAL A 218 7.01 16.92 7.70
CA VAL A 218 8.46 16.62 7.64
C VAL A 218 8.77 15.32 8.38
N ALA A 219 8.27 15.16 9.61
CA ALA A 219 8.50 13.95 10.40
C ALA A 219 7.84 12.71 9.76
N LEU A 220 6.62 12.82 9.24
CA LEU A 220 5.95 11.74 8.53
C LEU A 220 6.71 11.32 7.26
N ARG A 221 7.23 12.30 6.52
CA ARG A 221 8.05 12.05 5.32
C ARG A 221 9.33 11.31 5.68
N GLU A 222 10.02 11.72 6.73
CA GLU A 222 11.19 11.03 7.27
C GLU A 222 10.87 9.58 7.65
N LEU A 223 9.77 9.34 8.39
CA LEU A 223 9.33 7.99 8.74
C LEU A 223 9.07 7.14 7.48
N SER A 224 8.36 7.69 6.49
CA SER A 224 8.07 6.94 5.25
C SER A 224 9.33 6.57 4.47
N LEU A 225 10.33 7.45 4.44
CA LEU A 225 11.61 7.21 3.79
C LEU A 225 12.40 6.12 4.51
N ARG A 226 12.40 6.12 5.85
CA ARG A 226 13.03 5.07 6.66
C ARG A 226 12.39 3.71 6.43
N GLU A 227 11.07 3.63 6.49
CA GLU A 227 10.34 2.37 6.23
C GLU A 227 10.61 1.82 4.82
N ALA A 228 10.60 2.70 3.81
CA ALA A 228 10.95 2.31 2.44
C ALA A 228 12.40 1.82 2.34
N ALA A 229 13.35 2.49 2.99
CA ALA A 229 14.75 2.09 3.01
C ALA A 229 14.96 0.73 3.71
N ASP A 230 14.31 0.51 4.86
CA ASP A 230 14.37 -0.75 5.59
C ASP A 230 13.78 -1.91 4.78
N ARG A 231 12.71 -1.66 4.00
CA ARG A 231 12.17 -2.63 3.05
C ARG A 231 13.16 -2.97 1.94
N LEU A 232 13.77 -1.95 1.32
CA LEU A 232 14.76 -2.16 0.25
C LEU A 232 15.96 -2.96 0.76
N GLN A 233 16.41 -2.67 1.99
CA GLN A 233 17.51 -3.41 2.62
C GLN A 233 17.17 -4.90 2.78
N LYS A 234 15.95 -5.24 3.20
CA LYS A 234 15.46 -6.63 3.28
C LYS A 234 15.49 -7.33 1.91
N ASP A 235 15.10 -6.65 0.82
CA ASP A 235 15.16 -7.21 -0.54
C ASP A 235 16.59 -7.46 -1.01
N VAL A 236 17.49 -6.51 -0.77
CA VAL A 236 18.93 -6.66 -1.08
C VAL A 236 19.50 -7.85 -0.33
N ASP A 237 19.19 -8.00 0.96
CA ASP A 237 19.70 -9.11 1.76
C ASP A 237 19.09 -10.46 1.36
N ALA A 238 17.81 -10.49 0.94
CA ALA A 238 17.21 -11.69 0.36
C ALA A 238 17.88 -12.08 -0.98
N ALA A 239 18.13 -11.12 -1.86
CA ALA A 239 18.84 -11.34 -3.12
C ALA A 239 20.29 -11.82 -2.89
N ARG A 240 20.98 -11.29 -1.87
CA ARG A 240 22.31 -11.74 -1.42
C ARG A 240 22.30 -13.18 -0.91
N ARG A 241 21.27 -13.61 -0.18
CA ARG A 241 21.16 -15.00 0.29
C ARG A 241 20.85 -15.98 -0.85
N GLY A 242 20.08 -15.55 -1.86
CA GLY A 242 19.72 -16.37 -3.02
C GLY A 242 20.85 -16.55 -4.05
N ARG A 243 21.79 -15.60 -4.14
CA ARG A 243 23.01 -15.73 -4.96
C ARG A 243 24.18 -16.04 -4.04
N ALA A 244 24.73 -17.25 -4.11
CA ALA A 244 26.04 -17.54 -3.53
C ALA A 244 27.13 -16.76 -4.31
N ALA A 245 27.23 -15.45 -4.09
CA ALA A 245 28.19 -14.56 -4.72
C ALA A 245 29.11 -13.96 -3.64
N PRO A 246 30.43 -14.17 -3.70
CA PRO A 246 31.37 -13.63 -2.72
C PRO A 246 31.69 -12.18 -3.11
N GLY A 247 31.20 -11.22 -2.32
CA GLY A 247 31.69 -9.83 -2.36
C GLY A 247 30.62 -8.79 -2.04
N PRO A 248 30.87 -7.84 -1.12
CA PRO A 248 29.92 -6.79 -0.81
C PRO A 248 29.83 -5.79 -1.98
N TRP A 249 28.61 -5.51 -2.43
CA TRP A 249 28.33 -4.23 -3.09
C TRP A 249 28.47 -3.15 -2.01
N ALA A 250 29.45 -2.26 -2.18
CA ALA A 250 29.69 -1.16 -1.28
C ALA A 250 28.55 -0.14 -1.40
N THR A 251 27.53 -0.28 -0.56
CA THR A 251 26.50 0.76 -0.33
C THR A 251 26.51 1.24 1.12
N HIS A 252 27.65 1.12 1.82
CA HIS A 252 27.83 1.80 3.10
C HIS A 252 28.47 3.17 2.89
N ASP A 253 27.88 4.15 3.58
CA ASP A 253 28.46 5.47 3.82
C ASP A 253 29.90 5.33 4.31
N ARG A 254 30.82 6.00 3.61
CA ARG A 254 32.10 6.37 4.20
C ARG A 254 31.83 7.56 5.12
N LEU A 255 31.72 7.31 6.42
CA LEU A 255 31.96 8.36 7.41
C LEU A 255 33.41 8.82 7.24
N LEU A 256 33.61 9.98 6.63
CA LEU A 256 34.86 10.72 6.72
C LEU A 256 34.91 11.35 8.11
N VAL A 257 35.87 10.89 8.92
CA VAL A 257 36.30 11.56 10.16
C VAL A 257 37.18 12.74 9.80
#